data_AF-A0A1M4X742-F1
#
_entry.id   AF-A0A1M4X742-F1
#
_cell.length_a   1.000
_cell.length_b   1.000
_cell.length_c   1.000
_cell.angle_alpha   90.00
_cell.angle_beta   90.00
_cell.angle_gamma   90.00
#
_symmetry.space_group_name_H-M   'P 1'
#
loop_
_entity.id
_entity.type
_entity.pdbx_description
1 polymer ?
#
loop_
_entity_poly.entity_id
_entity_poly.type
_entity_poly.pdbx_seq_one_letter_code
_entity_poly.pdbx_strand_id
1 'polypeptide(L)'
;MNKLEENKKKKKDALLNTAFELFITKGLQKTTISDIVQQAGVAKGTFYLYFTDKYDVRNKLISHKAGKLFYDAHEALSGTDITDFEEQLLFIVDYIINQLIENQSLLRFIAKNLSWGVFRKAIDVKVSDEEYNVYEVYYKMVEDSPKHYKNPELMLFTIVELIGGTCYSCILYKDPVPIDEYKPHLYRIIKSIMNDFAQ
;
A
#
# COMPACT_ATOMS: atom_id res chain seq x y z
N MET A 1 26.40 2.30 -2.73
CA MET A 1 25.88 3.69 -2.79
C MET A 1 26.97 4.66 -2.34
N ASN A 2 27.03 5.88 -2.88
CA ASN A 2 27.97 6.92 -2.41
C ASN A 2 27.38 7.63 -1.16
N LYS A 3 28.22 8.11 -0.24
CA LYS A 3 27.87 8.80 1.02
C LYS A 3 26.87 9.96 0.84
N LEU A 4 26.89 10.61 -0.32
CA LEU A 4 25.93 11.65 -0.68
C LEU A 4 24.50 11.12 -0.84
N GLU A 5 24.33 9.98 -1.52
CA GLU A 5 23.02 9.37 -1.75
C GLU A 5 22.42 8.80 -0.46
N GLU A 6 23.26 8.20 0.40
CA GLU A 6 22.84 7.77 1.74
C GLU A 6 22.34 8.94 2.59
N ASN A 7 23.02 10.08 2.55
CA ASN A 7 22.60 11.28 3.27
C ASN A 7 21.30 11.87 2.73
N LYS A 8 21.07 11.80 1.41
CA LYS A 8 19.79 12.20 0.82
C LYS A 8 18.65 11.30 1.28
N LYS A 9 18.85 9.97 1.21
CA LYS A 9 17.89 8.96 1.66
C LYS A 9 17.52 9.16 3.13
N LYS A 10 18.51 9.28 4.02
CA LYS A 10 18.28 9.55 5.46
C LYS A 10 17.43 10.79 5.72
N LYS A 11 17.68 11.89 4.99
CA LYS A 11 16.88 13.13 5.14
C LYS A 11 15.45 12.96 4.63
N LYS A 12 15.28 12.28 3.49
CA LYS A 12 13.95 11.97 2.93
C LYS A 12 13.16 11.08 3.89
N ASP A 13 13.79 10.05 4.45
CA ASP A 13 13.15 9.10 5.37
C ASP A 13 12.80 9.79 6.71
N ALA A 14 13.67 10.66 7.23
CA ALA A 14 13.38 11.47 8.42
C ALA A 14 12.14 12.36 8.21
N LEU A 15 12.04 13.01 7.04
CA LEU A 15 10.87 13.82 6.66
C LEU A 15 9.60 12.97 6.56
N LEU A 16 9.67 11.81 5.91
CA LEU A 16 8.52 10.90 5.74
C LEU A 16 8.02 10.34 7.07
N ASN A 17 8.92 9.86 7.93
CA ASN A 17 8.57 9.29 9.24
C ASN A 17 7.96 10.35 10.15
N THR A 18 8.57 11.54 10.20
CA THR A 18 8.05 12.67 10.98
C THR A 18 6.68 13.11 10.49
N ALA A 19 6.50 13.20 9.17
CA ALA A 19 5.21 13.56 8.60
C ALA A 19 4.14 12.51 8.91
N PHE A 20 4.48 11.21 8.85
CA PHE A 20 3.58 10.14 9.25
C PHE A 20 3.09 10.32 10.69
N GLU A 21 4.02 10.47 11.64
CA GLU A 21 3.71 10.69 13.06
C GLU A 21 2.80 11.90 13.27
N LEU A 22 3.12 13.03 12.65
CA LEU A 22 2.29 14.24 12.74
C LEU A 22 0.92 14.05 12.10
N PHE A 23 0.82 13.35 10.97
CA PHE A 23 -0.46 13.11 10.32
C PHE A 23 -1.37 12.21 11.14
N ILE A 24 -0.84 11.17 11.80
CA ILE A 24 -1.64 10.27 12.63
C ILE A 24 -2.00 10.87 14.00
N THR A 25 -1.17 11.77 14.55
CA THR A 25 -1.38 12.37 15.88
C THR A 25 -2.10 13.72 15.84
N LYS A 26 -1.65 14.64 14.97
CA LYS A 26 -2.17 16.02 14.85
C LYS A 26 -3.21 16.15 13.74
N GLY A 27 -3.20 15.25 12.77
CA GLY A 27 -4.02 15.31 11.57
C GLY A 27 -3.39 16.16 10.46
N LEU A 28 -3.61 15.77 9.21
CA LEU A 28 -3.06 16.43 8.02
C LEU A 28 -3.36 17.93 7.97
N GLN A 29 -4.59 18.34 8.30
CA GLN A 29 -5.00 19.73 8.18
C GLN A 29 -4.24 20.66 9.13
N LYS A 30 -4.04 20.21 10.37
CA LYS A 30 -3.34 20.96 11.43
C LYS A 30 -1.81 20.87 11.32
N THR A 31 -1.29 19.94 10.53
CA THR A 31 0.16 19.78 10.30
C THR A 31 0.66 20.79 9.27
N THR A 32 1.73 21.51 9.61
CA THR A 32 2.41 22.47 8.75
C THR A 32 3.76 21.92 8.28
N ILE A 33 4.32 22.49 7.21
CA ILE A 33 5.68 22.14 6.75
C ILE A 33 6.70 22.45 7.86
N SER A 34 6.50 23.55 8.61
CA SER A 34 7.36 23.94 9.73
C SER A 34 7.38 22.88 10.83
N ASP A 35 6.22 22.32 11.20
CA ASP A 35 6.15 21.22 12.18
C ASP A 35 7.02 20.03 11.73
N ILE A 36 6.88 19.62 10.45
CA ILE A 36 7.58 18.47 9.88
C ILE A 36 9.10 18.70 9.88
N VAL A 37 9.57 19.84 9.37
CA VAL A 37 11.02 20.08 9.23
C VAL A 37 11.69 20.29 10.59
N GLN A 38 10.99 20.90 11.55
CA GLN A 38 11.49 21.11 12.90
C GLN A 38 11.67 19.77 13.63
N GLN A 39 10.64 18.91 13.61
CA GLN A 39 10.71 17.60 14.27
C GLN A 39 11.66 16.63 13.55
N ALA A 40 11.78 16.71 12.21
CA ALA A 40 12.74 15.92 11.45
C ALA A 40 14.20 16.40 11.59
N GLY A 41 14.44 17.56 12.21
CA GLY A 41 15.79 18.12 12.36
C GLY A 41 16.44 18.55 11.04
N VAL A 42 15.64 18.99 10.05
CA VAL A 42 16.14 19.43 8.74
C VAL A 42 15.74 20.87 8.42
N ALA A 43 16.49 21.53 7.55
CA ALA A 43 16.17 22.88 7.12
C ALA A 43 14.93 22.89 6.18
N LYS A 44 14.14 23.97 6.22
CA LYS A 44 12.95 24.13 5.35
C LYS A 44 13.29 24.00 3.85
N GLY A 45 14.44 24.50 3.42
CA GLY A 45 14.92 24.31 2.04
C GLY A 45 15.12 22.85 1.66
N THR A 46 15.51 21.98 2.61
CA THR A 46 15.67 20.54 2.37
C THR A 46 14.33 19.85 2.07
N PHE A 47 13.23 20.32 2.67
CA PHE A 47 11.90 19.79 2.38
C PHE A 47 11.56 19.95 0.89
N TYR A 48 11.76 21.15 0.35
CA TYR A 48 11.43 21.47 -1.03
C TYR A 48 12.32 20.78 -2.07
N LEU A 49 13.42 20.15 -1.66
CA LEU A 49 14.19 19.25 -2.52
C LEU A 49 13.47 17.92 -2.79
N TYR A 50 12.57 17.51 -1.90
CA TYR A 50 11.90 16.21 -1.97
C TYR A 50 10.38 16.32 -2.17
N PHE A 51 9.78 17.42 -1.69
CA PHE A 51 8.33 17.56 -1.62
C PHE A 51 7.86 18.96 -1.98
N THR A 52 6.78 19.07 -2.75
CA THR A 52 6.21 20.37 -3.12
C THR A 52 5.37 20.97 -1.98
N ASP A 53 4.64 20.12 -1.26
CA ASP A 53 3.77 20.50 -0.15
C ASP A 53 3.49 19.28 0.75
N LYS A 54 2.68 19.48 1.81
CA LYS A 54 2.32 18.39 2.74
C LYS A 54 1.44 17.30 2.13
N TYR A 55 0.68 17.59 1.07
CA TYR A 55 -0.14 16.61 0.36
C TYR A 55 0.73 15.72 -0.53
N ASP A 56 1.78 16.26 -1.14
CA ASP A 56 2.80 15.48 -1.84
C ASP A 56 3.55 14.54 -0.88
N VAL A 57 3.96 15.02 0.30
CA VAL A 57 4.53 14.16 1.36
C VAL A 57 3.57 13.02 1.69
N ARG A 58 2.30 13.34 1.94
CA ARG A 58 1.26 12.35 2.26
C ARG A 58 1.12 11.31 1.14
N ASN A 59 0.99 11.75 -0.11
CA ASN A 59 0.80 10.85 -1.25
C ASN A 59 2.02 9.91 -1.41
N LYS A 60 3.25 10.46 -1.36
CA LYS A 60 4.49 9.66 -1.42
C LYS A 60 4.61 8.68 -0.25
N LEU A 61 4.21 9.11 0.95
CA LEU A 61 4.22 8.26 2.13
C LEU A 61 3.23 7.09 2.00
N ILE A 62 2.01 7.35 1.53
CA ILE A 62 1.01 6.31 1.25
C ILE A 62 1.53 5.36 0.19
N SER A 63 2.05 5.90 -0.91
CA SER A 63 2.60 5.09 -1.99
C SER A 63 3.72 4.18 -1.51
N HIS A 64 4.65 4.72 -0.71
CA HIS A 64 5.74 3.95 -0.14
C HIS A 64 5.25 2.85 0.82
N LYS A 65 4.30 3.16 1.71
CA LYS A 65 3.76 2.19 2.67
C LYS A 65 2.93 1.10 1.99
N ALA A 66 2.09 1.47 1.02
CA ALA A 66 1.32 0.50 0.25
C ALA A 66 2.24 -0.39 -0.58
N GLY A 67 3.19 0.18 -1.32
CA GLY A 67 4.18 -0.58 -2.08
C GLY A 67 4.98 -1.55 -1.21
N LYS A 68 5.36 -1.14 0.01
CA LYS A 68 6.02 -2.03 0.98
C LYS A 68 5.13 -3.18 1.46
N LEU A 69 3.82 -2.97 1.64
CA LEU A 69 2.91 -4.06 1.99
C LEU A 69 2.84 -5.12 0.88
N PHE A 70 2.80 -4.72 -0.38
CA PHE A 70 2.88 -5.66 -1.51
C PHE A 70 4.27 -6.31 -1.63
N TYR A 71 5.31 -5.50 -1.40
CA TYR A 71 6.64 -5.87 -0.91
C TYR A 71 6.66 -7.21 -0.18
N ASP A 72 6.36 -7.02 1.10
CA ASP A 72 6.54 -8.02 2.13
C ASP A 72 5.58 -9.22 1.88
N ALA A 73 4.41 -8.97 1.27
CA ALA A 73 3.46 -10.02 0.88
C ALA A 73 3.99 -10.93 -0.24
N HIS A 74 4.59 -10.35 -1.29
CA HIS A 74 5.15 -11.13 -2.39
C HIS A 74 6.45 -11.84 -2.00
N GLU A 75 7.28 -11.21 -1.16
CA GLU A 75 8.45 -11.87 -0.56
C GLU A 75 8.01 -13.09 0.24
N ALA A 76 6.97 -12.94 1.08
CA ALA A 76 6.41 -14.06 1.84
C ALA A 76 5.82 -15.15 0.93
N LEU A 77 5.15 -14.78 -0.17
CA LEU A 77 4.61 -15.72 -1.16
C LEU A 77 5.72 -16.55 -1.81
N SER A 78 6.85 -15.93 -2.11
CA SER A 78 8.00 -16.57 -2.76
C SER A 78 8.62 -17.69 -1.91
N GLY A 79 8.33 -17.70 -0.60
CA GLY A 79 8.72 -18.78 0.32
C GLY A 79 7.74 -19.95 0.39
N THR A 80 6.70 -19.98 -0.47
CA THR A 80 5.66 -21.01 -0.50
C THR A 80 5.69 -21.80 -1.82
N ASP A 81 4.99 -22.94 -1.85
CA ASP A 81 4.79 -23.74 -3.06
C ASP A 81 3.55 -23.31 -3.87
N ILE A 82 2.99 -22.13 -3.60
CA ILE A 82 1.76 -21.66 -4.25
C ILE A 82 2.10 -21.13 -5.65
N THR A 83 1.65 -21.85 -6.67
CA THR A 83 1.87 -21.50 -8.09
C THR A 83 0.61 -21.06 -8.83
N ASP A 84 -0.57 -21.39 -8.31
CA ASP A 84 -1.84 -20.98 -8.93
C ASP A 84 -2.11 -19.50 -8.68
N PHE A 85 -2.39 -18.73 -9.74
CA PHE A 85 -2.57 -17.28 -9.67
C PHE A 85 -3.66 -16.85 -8.67
N GLU A 86 -4.80 -17.54 -8.62
CA GLU A 86 -5.90 -17.16 -7.72
C GLU A 86 -5.49 -17.36 -6.27
N GLU A 87 -4.80 -18.46 -5.97
CA GLU A 87 -4.27 -18.75 -4.64
C GLU A 87 -3.11 -17.81 -4.26
N GLN A 88 -2.25 -17.44 -5.22
CA GLN A 88 -1.20 -16.44 -5.01
C GLN A 88 -1.79 -15.06 -4.67
N LEU A 89 -2.80 -14.62 -5.41
CA LEU A 89 -3.46 -13.34 -5.15
C LEU A 89 -4.18 -13.35 -3.79
N LEU A 90 -4.84 -14.45 -3.45
CA LEU A 90 -5.48 -14.59 -2.14
C LEU A 90 -4.47 -14.62 -0.99
N PHE A 91 -3.31 -15.26 -1.17
CA PHE A 91 -2.23 -15.21 -0.20
C PHE A 91 -1.76 -13.77 0.03
N ILE A 92 -1.51 -13.01 -1.05
CA ILE A 92 -1.10 -11.60 -0.96
C ILE A 92 -2.17 -10.79 -0.21
N VAL A 93 -3.45 -10.99 -0.56
CA VAL A 93 -4.57 -10.30 0.10
C VAL A 93 -4.65 -10.68 1.59
N ASP A 94 -4.56 -11.95 1.94
CA ASP A 94 -4.55 -12.42 3.34
C ASP A 94 -3.42 -11.79 4.13
N TYR A 95 -2.20 -11.82 3.59
CA TYR A 95 -1.03 -11.23 4.20
C TYR A 95 -1.25 -9.74 4.49
N ILE A 96 -1.71 -8.98 3.49
CA ILE A 96 -1.97 -7.54 3.64
C ILE A 96 -3.05 -7.29 4.70
N ILE A 97 -4.13 -8.06 4.70
CA ILE A 97 -5.20 -7.94 5.71
C ILE A 97 -4.62 -8.18 7.11
N ASN A 98 -3.81 -9.22 7.31
CA ASN A 98 -3.22 -9.54 8.61
C ASN A 98 -2.28 -8.42 9.09
N GLN A 99 -1.45 -7.86 8.20
CA GLN A 99 -0.61 -6.70 8.52
C GLN A 99 -1.43 -5.46 8.92
N LEU A 100 -2.60 -5.25 8.29
CA LEU A 100 -3.50 -4.13 8.61
C LEU A 100 -4.27 -4.35 9.93
N ILE A 101 -4.56 -5.61 10.29
CA ILE A 101 -5.11 -5.97 11.61
C ILE A 101 -4.11 -5.61 12.71
N GLU A 102 -2.84 -5.96 12.53
CA GLU A 102 -1.76 -5.68 13.48
C GLU A 102 -1.46 -4.17 13.60
N ASN A 103 -1.63 -3.41 12.51
CA ASN A 103 -1.32 -1.98 12.46
C ASN A 103 -2.53 -1.13 12.04
N GLN A 104 -3.48 -0.96 12.95
CA GLN A 104 -4.69 -0.16 12.70
C GLN A 104 -4.41 1.33 12.39
N SER A 105 -3.29 1.88 12.86
CA SER A 105 -2.90 3.26 12.53
C SER A 105 -2.47 3.38 11.07
N LEU A 106 -1.77 2.38 10.55
CA LEU A 106 -1.48 2.27 9.12
C LEU A 106 -2.76 2.08 8.32
N LEU A 107 -3.67 1.20 8.75
CA LEU A 107 -4.98 1.04 8.10
C LEU A 107 -5.76 2.35 8.05
N ARG A 108 -5.88 3.07 9.17
CA ARG A 108 -6.53 4.40 9.20
C ARG A 108 -5.87 5.39 8.25
N PHE A 109 -4.55 5.35 8.14
CA PHE A 109 -3.81 6.26 7.27
C PHE A 109 -4.02 5.93 5.79
N ILE A 110 -3.93 4.65 5.42
CA ILE A 110 -4.15 4.17 4.05
C ILE A 110 -5.61 4.41 3.64
N ALA A 111 -6.58 3.88 4.39
CA ALA A 111 -8.00 3.94 4.01
C ALA A 111 -8.54 5.36 3.84
N LYS A 112 -8.02 6.33 4.60
CA LYS A 112 -8.45 7.74 4.50
C LYS A 112 -7.84 8.51 3.33
N ASN A 113 -6.75 8.02 2.75
CA ASN A 113 -5.93 8.85 1.86
C ASN A 113 -5.46 8.14 0.58
N LEU A 114 -5.58 6.82 0.50
CA LEU A 114 -5.28 6.05 -0.70
C LEU A 114 -6.46 6.16 -1.67
N SER A 115 -6.27 6.89 -2.76
CA SER A 115 -7.14 6.83 -3.93
C SER A 115 -6.53 5.93 -4.99
N TRP A 116 -7.33 5.46 -5.96
CA TRP A 116 -6.79 4.70 -7.09
C TRP A 116 -5.64 5.41 -7.80
N GLY A 117 -5.72 6.73 -8.01
CA GLY A 117 -4.62 7.49 -8.62
C GLY A 117 -3.33 7.51 -7.78
N VAL A 118 -3.43 7.45 -6.45
CA VAL A 118 -2.28 7.33 -5.55
C VAL A 118 -1.77 5.88 -5.51
N PHE A 119 -2.69 4.91 -5.49
CA PHE A 119 -2.39 3.49 -5.53
C PHE A 119 -1.66 3.10 -6.82
N ARG A 120 -2.18 3.51 -7.99
CA ARG A 120 -1.53 3.29 -9.28
C ARG A 120 -0.09 3.81 -9.28
N LYS A 121 0.13 5.02 -8.77
CA LYS A 121 1.50 5.54 -8.58
C LYS A 121 2.31 4.76 -7.55
N ALA A 122 1.68 4.21 -6.52
CA ALA A 122 2.35 3.39 -5.51
C ALA A 122 2.90 2.09 -6.08
N ILE A 123 2.13 1.46 -6.96
CA ILE A 123 2.48 0.17 -7.55
C ILE A 123 3.33 0.31 -8.80
N ASP A 124 3.27 1.46 -9.49
CA ASP A 124 4.08 1.80 -10.66
C ASP A 124 5.46 2.36 -10.29
N VAL A 125 5.62 2.89 -9.07
CA VAL A 125 6.91 3.36 -8.57
C VAL A 125 7.68 2.21 -7.94
N LYS A 126 8.94 2.04 -8.36
CA LYS A 126 9.88 1.10 -7.74
C LYS A 126 9.92 1.28 -6.22
N VAL A 127 9.62 0.20 -5.50
CA VAL A 127 9.67 0.20 -4.04
C VAL A 127 11.15 0.18 -3.64
N SER A 128 11.65 1.33 -3.18
CA SER A 128 13.05 1.55 -2.76
C SER A 128 14.08 1.61 -3.92
N ASP A 129 15.38 1.59 -3.59
CA ASP A 129 16.49 1.55 -4.56
C ASP A 129 16.56 0.19 -5.30
N GLU A 130 15.60 -0.71 -5.06
CA GLU A 130 15.47 -2.03 -5.67
C GLU A 130 14.46 -2.00 -6.82
N GLU A 131 14.70 -2.79 -7.86
CA GLU A 131 13.95 -2.85 -9.12
C GLU A 131 12.54 -3.48 -8.98
N TYR A 132 11.95 -3.44 -7.79
CA TYR A 132 10.68 -4.09 -7.52
C TYR A 132 9.49 -3.20 -7.88
N ASN A 133 8.74 -3.61 -8.89
CA ASN A 133 7.53 -2.96 -9.38
C ASN A 133 6.32 -3.87 -9.17
N VAL A 134 5.42 -3.48 -8.26
CA VAL A 134 4.22 -4.27 -7.89
C VAL A 134 3.33 -4.50 -9.10
N TYR A 135 3.21 -3.50 -9.99
CA TYR A 135 2.41 -3.60 -11.20
C TYR A 135 2.98 -4.67 -12.15
N GLU A 136 4.29 -4.65 -12.40
CA GLU A 136 4.96 -5.65 -13.24
C GLU A 136 4.83 -7.06 -12.67
N VAL A 137 5.00 -7.21 -11.35
CA VAL A 137 4.83 -8.49 -10.65
C VAL A 137 3.41 -9.02 -10.81
N TYR A 138 2.39 -8.19 -10.56
CA TYR A 138 1.00 -8.59 -10.73
C TYR A 138 0.69 -9.03 -12.16
N TYR A 139 1.14 -8.27 -13.17
CA TYR A 139 0.94 -8.63 -14.57
C TYR A 139 1.65 -9.92 -14.94
N LYS A 140 2.87 -10.13 -14.44
CA LYS A 140 3.59 -11.38 -14.62
C LYS A 140 2.84 -12.57 -14.04
N MET A 141 2.29 -12.44 -12.83
CA MET A 141 1.49 -13.50 -12.20
C MET A 141 0.23 -13.83 -13.02
N VAL A 142 -0.41 -12.81 -13.61
CA VAL A 142 -1.56 -12.99 -14.52
C VAL A 142 -1.15 -13.67 -15.83
N GLU A 143 0.01 -13.32 -16.39
CA GLU A 143 0.54 -13.91 -17.63
C GLU A 143 0.96 -15.37 -17.45
N ASP A 144 1.54 -15.71 -16.29
CA ASP A 144 1.96 -17.06 -15.94
C ASP A 144 0.76 -17.99 -15.62
N SER A 145 -0.44 -17.43 -15.43
CA SER A 145 -1.67 -18.19 -15.22
C SER A 145 -2.10 -18.95 -16.47
N PRO A 146 -2.57 -20.20 -16.36
CA PRO A 146 -3.15 -20.92 -17.50
C PRO A 146 -4.51 -20.37 -17.93
N LYS A 147 -5.20 -19.61 -17.06
CA LYS A 147 -6.46 -18.92 -17.36
C LYS A 147 -6.16 -17.53 -17.93
N HIS A 148 -6.93 -17.12 -18.94
CA HIS A 148 -6.86 -15.76 -19.46
C HIS A 148 -7.78 -14.83 -18.66
N TYR A 149 -7.27 -13.69 -18.21
CA TYR A 149 -8.06 -12.68 -17.51
C TYR A 149 -8.20 -11.42 -18.36
N LYS A 150 -9.44 -11.04 -18.69
CA LYS A 150 -9.73 -9.78 -19.39
C LYS A 150 -9.48 -8.60 -18.44
N ASN A 151 -8.99 -7.48 -18.97
CA ASN A 151 -8.77 -6.24 -18.21
C ASN A 151 -8.15 -6.42 -16.79
N PRO A 152 -6.92 -6.97 -16.67
CA PRO A 152 -6.32 -7.24 -15.35
C PRO A 152 -6.22 -6.03 -14.42
N GLU A 153 -6.02 -4.82 -14.94
CA GLU A 153 -6.03 -3.59 -14.15
C GLU A 153 -7.40 -3.33 -13.50
N LEU A 154 -8.50 -3.58 -14.23
CA LEU A 154 -9.86 -3.38 -13.71
C LEU A 154 -10.21 -4.43 -12.66
N MET A 155 -9.74 -5.67 -12.85
CA MET A 155 -9.83 -6.73 -11.84
C MET A 155 -9.12 -6.31 -10.55
N LEU A 156 -7.86 -5.86 -10.65
CA LEU A 156 -7.09 -5.39 -9.51
C LEU A 156 -7.75 -4.20 -8.81
N PHE A 157 -8.19 -3.19 -9.58
CA PHE A 157 -8.94 -2.05 -9.06
C PHE A 157 -10.15 -2.49 -8.23
N THR A 158 -10.97 -3.40 -8.77
CA THR A 158 -12.18 -3.88 -8.10
C THR A 158 -11.86 -4.59 -6.79
N ILE A 159 -10.82 -5.43 -6.78
CA ILE A 159 -10.35 -6.15 -5.59
C ILE A 159 -9.82 -5.16 -4.54
N VAL A 160 -8.99 -4.21 -4.94
CA VAL A 160 -8.39 -3.21 -4.05
C VAL A 160 -9.43 -2.30 -3.41
N GLU A 161 -10.41 -1.81 -4.18
CA GLU A 161 -11.49 -0.96 -3.67
C GLU A 161 -12.39 -1.75 -2.69
N LEU A 162 -12.72 -3.01 -3.03
CA LEU A 162 -13.48 -3.88 -2.14
C LEU A 162 -12.75 -4.11 -0.80
N ILE A 163 -11.48 -4.49 -0.85
CA ILE A 163 -10.66 -4.73 0.36
C ILE A 163 -10.53 -3.44 1.16
N GLY A 164 -10.20 -2.32 0.52
CA GLY A 164 -10.00 -1.03 1.18
C GLY A 164 -11.22 -0.59 1.97
N GLY A 165 -12.41 -0.65 1.37
CA GLY A 165 -13.67 -0.30 2.04
C GLY A 165 -14.04 -1.29 3.15
N THR A 166 -13.99 -2.59 2.86
CA THR A 166 -14.48 -3.61 3.80
C THR A 166 -13.54 -3.80 5.00
N CYS A 167 -12.22 -3.79 4.78
CA CYS A 167 -11.24 -3.89 5.86
C CYS A 167 -11.30 -2.67 6.78
N TYR A 168 -11.50 -1.47 6.23
CA TYR A 168 -11.66 -0.27 7.05
C TYR A 168 -12.81 -0.42 8.05
N SER A 169 -13.99 -0.86 7.60
CA SER A 169 -15.15 -1.03 8.47
C SER A 169 -15.00 -2.21 9.45
N CYS A 170 -14.65 -3.40 8.94
CA CYS A 170 -14.64 -4.63 9.74
C CYS A 170 -13.47 -4.70 10.74
N ILE A 171 -12.32 -4.09 10.45
CA ILE A 171 -11.15 -4.11 11.34
C ILE A 171 -11.28 -3.01 12.41
N LEU A 172 -11.62 -1.77 12.01
CA LEU A 172 -11.60 -0.63 12.93
C LEU A 172 -12.86 -0.51 13.78
N TYR A 173 -14.02 -0.83 13.21
CA TYR A 173 -15.32 -0.64 13.87
C TYR A 173 -16.03 -1.94 14.18
N LYS A 174 -15.56 -3.07 13.62
CA LYS A 174 -16.21 -4.39 13.74
C LYS A 174 -17.67 -4.36 13.27
N ASP A 175 -17.94 -3.54 12.27
CA ASP A 175 -19.26 -3.28 11.72
C ASP A 175 -19.26 -3.57 10.20
N PRO A 176 -20.23 -4.32 9.67
CA PRO A 176 -21.35 -4.96 10.37
C PRO A 176 -20.94 -6.16 11.23
N VAL A 177 -19.73 -6.71 11.02
CA VAL A 177 -19.15 -7.82 11.79
C VAL A 177 -17.62 -7.64 11.91
N PRO A 178 -16.95 -8.32 12.86
CA PRO A 178 -15.49 -8.36 12.91
C PRO A 178 -14.87 -8.97 11.65
N ILE A 179 -13.63 -8.56 11.33
CA ILE A 179 -12.92 -9.06 10.14
C ILE A 179 -12.83 -10.59 10.10
N ASP A 180 -12.66 -11.29 11.23
CA ASP A 180 -12.55 -12.75 11.25
C ASP A 180 -13.82 -13.46 10.76
N GLU A 181 -14.99 -12.85 11.02
CA GLU A 181 -16.28 -13.35 10.53
C GLU A 181 -16.48 -13.01 9.04
N TYR A 182 -16.06 -11.81 8.61
CA TYR A 182 -16.24 -11.37 7.24
C TYR A 182 -15.23 -11.99 6.24
N LYS A 183 -14.01 -12.26 6.68
CA LYS A 183 -12.86 -12.66 5.85
C LYS A 183 -13.14 -13.89 4.96
N PRO A 184 -13.81 -14.96 5.42
CA PRO A 184 -14.22 -16.06 4.54
C PRO A 184 -15.17 -15.64 3.41
N HIS A 185 -16.07 -14.68 3.67
CA HIS A 185 -16.96 -14.13 2.63
C HIS A 185 -16.18 -13.29 1.63
N LEU A 186 -15.29 -12.42 2.12
CA LEU A 186 -14.42 -11.60 1.28
C LEU A 186 -13.62 -12.44 0.30
N TYR A 187 -13.06 -13.58 0.72
CA TYR A 187 -12.29 -14.47 -0.15
C TYR A 187 -13.11 -15.11 -1.24
N ARG A 188 -14.32 -15.56 -0.92
CA ARG A 188 -15.25 -16.07 -1.93
C ARG A 188 -15.61 -14.99 -2.96
N ILE A 189 -15.85 -13.75 -2.50
CA ILE A 189 -16.16 -12.62 -3.39
C ILE A 189 -14.97 -12.29 -4.30
N ILE A 190 -13.74 -12.29 -3.77
CA ILE A 190 -12.53 -12.08 -4.57
C ILE A 190 -12.38 -13.16 -5.64
N LYS A 191 -12.60 -14.45 -5.29
CA LYS A 191 -12.65 -15.53 -6.29
C LYS A 191 -13.74 -15.31 -7.34
N SER A 192 -14.93 -14.86 -6.94
CA SER A 192 -16.01 -14.54 -7.88
C SER A 192 -15.64 -13.38 -8.81
N ILE A 193 -14.94 -12.35 -8.30
CA ILE A 193 -14.41 -11.26 -9.13
C ILE A 193 -13.43 -11.84 -10.16
N MET A 194 -12.42 -12.60 -9.73
CA MET A 194 -11.45 -13.20 -10.66
C MET A 194 -12.13 -14.06 -11.74
N ASN A 195 -13.12 -14.85 -11.36
CA ASN A 195 -13.89 -15.66 -12.32
C ASN A 195 -14.73 -14.83 -13.30
N ASP A 196 -15.27 -13.67 -12.90
CA ASP A 196 -15.95 -12.75 -13.84
C ASP A 196 -14.99 -12.19 -14.91
N PHE A 197 -13.72 -12.05 -14.54
CA PHE A 197 -12.64 -11.63 -15.43
C PHE A 197 -12.01 -12.78 -16.23
N ALA A 198 -12.22 -14.04 -15.84
CA ALA A 198 -11.69 -15.19 -16.56
C ALA A 198 -12.42 -15.43 -17.90
N GLN A 199 -11.66 -15.87 -18.92
CA GLN A 199 -12.14 -16.31 -20.24
C GLN A 199 -11.66 -17.73 -20.54
#